data_AF-A0A7W3JMC7-F1
#
_entry.id   AF-A0A7W3JMC7-F1
#
_cell.length_a   1.000
_cell.length_b   1.000
_cell.length_c   1.000
_cell.angle_alpha   90.00
_cell.angle_beta   90.00
_cell.angle_gamma   90.00
#
_symmetry.space_group_name_H-M   'P 1'
#
loop_
_entity.id
_entity.type
_entity.pdbx_description
1 polymer ?
#
loop_
_entity_poly.entity_id
_entity_poly.type
_entity_poly.pdbx_seq_one_letter_code
_entity_poly.pdbx_strand_id
1 'polypeptide(L)'
;MRIHSTFTKAATIVGAAGISLGITAFVGATNFSLGYFLGTAVMGTAVIFCVRTFRGVDEQSAPPRAWWRMTSRPTAGYLLGVLFLAQVSWVAAGFVEPQSAVALVTSLVVNSVLSVAYFHSSLRLSRNARKAAA
;
A
#
# COMPACT_ATOMS: atom_id res chain seq x y z
N MET A 1 12.44 12.49 -8.09
CA MET A 1 11.97 11.67 -9.24
C MET A 1 10.45 11.62 -9.23
N ARG A 2 9.76 11.95 -10.33
CA ARG A 2 8.29 11.92 -10.43
C ARG A 2 7.89 11.07 -11.64
N ILE A 3 7.03 10.08 -11.43
CA ILE A 3 6.71 9.06 -12.43
C ILE A 3 5.27 9.25 -12.91
N HIS A 4 5.10 9.55 -14.20
CA HIS A 4 3.79 9.72 -14.84
C HIS A 4 3.36 8.49 -15.66
N SER A 5 4.32 7.82 -16.31
CA SER A 5 4.08 6.63 -17.15
C SER A 5 3.46 5.48 -16.37
N THR A 6 2.34 4.95 -16.87
CA THR A 6 1.66 3.77 -16.31
C THR A 6 2.56 2.55 -16.29
N PHE A 7 3.37 2.37 -17.33
CA PHE A 7 4.31 1.25 -17.42
C PHE A 7 5.37 1.31 -16.32
N THR A 8 5.99 2.47 -16.10
CA THR A 8 7.00 2.65 -15.05
C THR A 8 6.39 2.46 -13.66
N LYS A 9 5.14 2.88 -13.45
CA LYS A 9 4.42 2.63 -12.18
C LYS A 9 4.23 1.14 -11.94
N ALA A 10 3.73 0.41 -12.93
CA ALA A 10 3.54 -1.03 -12.86
C ALA A 10 4.87 -1.76 -12.62
N ALA A 11 5.91 -1.43 -13.38
CA ALA A 11 7.26 -2.00 -13.22
C ALA A 11 7.84 -1.77 -11.82
N THR A 12 7.61 -0.59 -11.24
CA THR A 12 8.07 -0.29 -9.87
C THR A 12 7.34 -1.13 -8.82
N ILE A 13 6.01 -1.30 -8.97
CA ILE A 13 5.22 -2.14 -8.06
C ILE A 13 5.65 -3.60 -8.16
N VAL A 14 5.79 -4.11 -9.39
CA VAL A 14 6.20 -5.50 -9.65
C VAL A 14 7.62 -5.75 -9.14
N GLY A 15 8.54 -4.81 -9.39
CA GLY A 15 9.91 -4.89 -8.87
C GLY A 15 9.96 -4.89 -7.34
N ALA A 16 9.20 -4.00 -6.69
CA ALA A 16 9.09 -3.97 -5.24
C ALA A 16 8.50 -5.27 -4.66
N ALA A 17 7.49 -5.84 -5.33
CA ALA A 17 6.92 -7.13 -4.96
C ALA A 17 7.95 -8.27 -5.10
N GLY A 18 8.70 -8.30 -6.20
CA GLY A 18 9.78 -9.27 -6.40
C GLY A 18 10.85 -9.17 -5.32
N ILE A 19 11.29 -7.96 -4.97
CA ILE A 19 12.28 -7.74 -3.90
C ILE A 19 11.74 -8.19 -2.54
N SER A 20 10.50 -7.81 -2.20
CA SER A 20 9.84 -8.22 -0.96
C SER A 20 9.75 -9.74 -0.84
N LEU A 21 9.36 -10.43 -1.92
CA LEU A 21 9.29 -11.88 -1.98
C LEU A 21 10.68 -12.52 -1.86
N GLY A 22 11.68 -11.97 -2.56
CA GLY A 22 13.06 -12.42 -2.49
C GLY A 22 13.64 -12.33 -1.09
N ILE A 23 13.42 -11.20 -0.38
CA ILE A 23 13.85 -11.02 1.02
C ILE A 23 13.13 -12.00 1.94
N THR A 24 11.82 -12.16 1.76
CA THR A 24 11.02 -13.10 2.56
C THR A 24 11.52 -14.53 2.38
N ALA A 25 11.77 -14.96 1.14
CA ALA A 25 12.25 -16.30 0.84
C ALA A 25 13.68 -16.52 1.35
N PHE A 26 14.60 -15.58 1.08
CA PHE A 26 16.01 -15.71 1.41
C PHE A 26 16.25 -15.71 2.93
N VAL A 27 15.73 -14.72 3.65
CA VAL A 27 15.86 -14.64 5.10
C VAL A 27 14.93 -15.64 5.79
N GLY A 28 13.76 -15.89 5.21
CA GLY A 28 12.78 -16.84 5.75
C GLY A 28 13.25 -18.28 5.71
N ALA A 29 14.20 -18.62 4.84
CA ALA A 29 14.84 -19.94 4.81
C ALA A 29 15.62 -20.26 6.10
N THR A 30 16.09 -19.24 6.83
CA THR A 30 16.79 -19.41 8.12
C THR A 30 15.94 -18.99 9.31
N ASN A 31 15.18 -17.91 9.16
CA ASN A 31 14.25 -17.41 10.18
C ASN A 31 13.00 -16.83 9.51
N PHE A 32 11.95 -17.65 9.46
CA PHE A 32 10.69 -17.28 8.82
C PHE A 32 10.10 -15.95 9.35
N SER A 33 10.09 -15.78 10.68
CA SER A 33 9.52 -14.59 11.32
C SER A 33 10.25 -13.31 10.90
N LEU A 34 11.59 -13.35 10.91
CA LEU A 34 12.41 -12.23 10.49
C LEU A 34 12.26 -11.94 8.99
N GLY A 35 12.28 -12.98 8.16
CA GLY A 35 12.13 -12.82 6.71
C GLY A 35 10.79 -12.21 6.33
N TYR A 36 9.70 -12.68 6.94
CA TYR A 36 8.36 -12.14 6.71
C TYR A 36 8.24 -10.68 7.16
N PHE A 37 8.79 -10.36 8.33
CA PHE A 37 8.79 -8.99 8.85
C PHE A 37 9.55 -8.04 7.92
N LEU A 38 10.77 -8.41 7.51
CA LEU A 38 11.59 -7.61 6.61
C LEU A 38 10.95 -7.44 5.23
N GLY A 39 10.41 -8.53 4.65
CA GLY A 39 9.68 -8.47 3.39
C GLY A 39 8.50 -7.50 3.47
N THR A 40 7.69 -7.61 4.52
CA THR A 40 6.54 -6.72 4.72
C THR A 40 6.97 -5.27 4.93
N ALA A 41 8.05 -5.02 5.69
CA ALA A 41 8.60 -3.68 5.88
C ALA A 41 9.09 -3.07 4.55
N VAL A 42 9.75 -3.86 3.71
CA VAL A 42 10.19 -3.44 2.37
C VAL A 42 9.00 -3.14 1.47
N MET A 43 7.96 -3.97 1.49
CA MET A 43 6.72 -3.66 0.78
C MET A 43 6.07 -2.37 1.29
N GLY A 44 5.99 -2.17 2.60
CA GLY A 44 5.43 -0.96 3.20
C GLY A 44 6.19 0.30 2.79
N THR A 45 7.53 0.26 2.83
CA THR A 45 8.38 1.37 2.36
C THR A 45 8.22 1.62 0.86
N ALA A 46 8.10 0.57 0.03
CA ALA A 46 7.82 0.71 -1.39
C ALA A 46 6.44 1.34 -1.65
N VAL A 47 5.41 0.99 -0.87
CA VAL A 47 4.09 1.64 -0.97
C VAL A 47 4.21 3.13 -0.65
N ILE A 48 4.93 3.51 0.41
CA ILE A 48 5.18 4.91 0.75
C ILE A 48 5.91 5.61 -0.41
N PHE A 49 6.94 4.97 -0.98
CA PHE A 49 7.67 5.50 -2.12
C PHE A 49 6.75 5.73 -3.33
N CYS A 50 5.92 4.75 -3.68
CA CYS A 50 4.94 4.84 -4.77
C CYS A 50 3.94 5.98 -4.54
N VAL A 51 3.38 6.09 -3.33
CA VAL A 51 2.44 7.17 -2.96
C VAL A 51 3.07 8.56 -3.16
N ARG A 52 4.36 8.72 -2.90
CA ARG A 52 5.04 10.02 -2.97
C ARG A 52 5.58 10.35 -4.36
N THR A 53 5.96 9.35 -5.14
CA THR A 53 6.56 9.52 -6.47
C THR A 53 5.55 9.46 -7.61
N PHE A 54 4.46 8.70 -7.47
CA PHE A 54 3.45 8.56 -8.51
C PHE A 54 2.52 9.77 -8.54
N ARG A 55 2.41 10.39 -9.71
CA ARG A 55 1.53 11.54 -9.94
C ARG A 55 0.41 11.20 -10.91
N GLY A 56 -0.75 11.81 -10.70
CA GLY A 56 -1.85 11.77 -11.67
C GLY A 56 -1.48 12.52 -12.95
N VAL A 57 -2.18 12.24 -14.05
CA VAL A 57 -2.05 12.98 -15.31
C VAL A 57 -2.41 14.46 -15.09
N ASP A 58 -3.45 14.71 -14.30
CA ASP A 58 -4.02 16.05 -14.08
C ASP A 58 -3.49 16.73 -12.80
N GLU A 59 -2.49 16.15 -12.13
CA GLU A 59 -2.02 16.66 -10.84
C GLU A 59 -0.83 17.60 -11.03
N GLN A 60 -0.97 18.86 -10.58
CA GLN A 60 0.14 19.80 -10.60
C GLN A 60 1.34 19.23 -9.84
N SER A 61 2.45 19.12 -10.54
CA SER A 61 3.68 18.55 -10.00
C SER A 61 4.28 19.44 -8.92
N ALA A 62 4.15 20.77 -9.00
CA ALA A 62 4.87 21.73 -8.16
C ALA A 62 4.65 21.54 -6.63
N PRO A 63 3.42 21.53 -6.08
CA PRO A 63 3.26 21.46 -4.63
C PRO A 63 3.56 20.04 -4.07
N PRO A 64 4.20 19.96 -2.88
CA PRO A 64 4.28 18.72 -2.11
C PRO A 64 2.88 18.16 -1.88
N ARG A 65 2.68 16.85 -2.09
CA ARG A 65 1.40 16.21 -1.81
C ARG A 65 1.23 16.17 -0.30
N ALA A 66 0.06 16.58 0.20
CA ALA A 66 -0.22 16.51 1.63
C ALA A 66 -0.06 15.07 2.15
N TRP A 67 0.50 14.92 3.36
CA TRP A 67 0.87 13.61 3.93
C TRP A 67 -0.30 12.63 4.07
N TRP A 68 -1.53 13.15 4.19
CA TRP A 68 -2.75 12.35 4.26
C TRP A 68 -3.24 11.82 2.90
N ARG A 69 -2.74 12.34 1.78
CA ARG A 69 -3.23 12.03 0.43
C ARG A 69 -2.39 10.90 -0.17
N MET A 70 -2.95 9.70 -0.16
CA MET A 70 -2.32 8.50 -0.70
C MET A 70 -2.45 8.41 -2.23
N THR A 71 -3.58 8.88 -2.79
CA THR A 71 -3.87 8.79 -4.23
C THR A 71 -4.28 10.14 -4.82
N SER A 72 -4.21 10.27 -6.15
CA SER A 72 -4.73 11.45 -6.85
C SER A 72 -6.25 11.40 -7.01
N ARG A 73 -6.84 10.20 -7.20
CA ARG A 73 -8.26 9.95 -7.43
C ARG A 73 -8.93 9.25 -6.25
N PRO A 74 -10.15 9.65 -5.83
CA PRO A 74 -10.86 9.00 -4.72
C PRO A 74 -11.20 7.54 -5.00
N THR A 75 -11.62 7.21 -6.23
CA THR A 75 -12.01 5.85 -6.63
C THR A 75 -10.87 4.85 -6.45
N ALA A 76 -9.66 5.20 -6.90
CA ALA A 76 -8.47 4.38 -6.73
C ALA A 76 -8.14 4.10 -5.25
N GLY A 77 -8.32 5.10 -4.38
CA GLY A 77 -8.07 4.89 -2.95
C GLY A 77 -9.16 4.04 -2.27
N TYR A 78 -10.42 4.09 -2.72
CA TYR A 78 -11.44 3.16 -2.22
C TYR A 78 -11.13 1.71 -2.65
N LEU A 79 -10.75 1.51 -3.91
CA LEU A 79 -10.37 0.18 -4.41
C LEU A 79 -9.18 -0.41 -3.64
N LEU A 80 -8.14 0.38 -3.41
CA LEU A 80 -6.99 -0.06 -2.62
C LEU A 80 -7.36 -0.27 -1.15
N GLY A 81 -8.17 0.60 -0.56
CA GLY A 81 -8.68 0.45 0.81
C GLY A 81 -9.46 -0.86 0.99
N VAL A 82 -10.35 -1.19 0.05
CA VAL A 82 -11.11 -2.45 0.01
C VAL A 82 -10.20 -3.65 -0.20
N LEU A 83 -9.20 -3.55 -1.09
CA LEU A 83 -8.24 -4.62 -1.32
C LEU A 83 -7.49 -5.00 -0.04
N PHE A 84 -6.96 -3.99 0.68
CA PHE A 84 -6.27 -4.24 1.95
C PHE A 84 -7.22 -4.73 3.04
N LEU A 85 -8.46 -4.22 3.09
CA LEU A 85 -9.47 -4.70 4.02
C LEU A 85 -9.81 -6.18 3.75
N ALA A 86 -9.96 -6.56 2.48
CA ALA A 86 -10.21 -7.94 2.08
C ALA A 86 -9.07 -8.85 2.54
N GLN A 87 -7.81 -8.41 2.44
CA GLN A 87 -6.68 -9.18 2.98
C GLN A 87 -6.75 -9.35 4.50
N VAL A 88 -7.09 -8.29 5.25
CA VAL A 88 -7.29 -8.39 6.71
C VAL A 88 -8.39 -9.39 7.02
N SER A 89 -9.55 -9.28 6.35
CA SER A 89 -10.68 -10.19 6.55
C SER A 89 -10.34 -11.63 6.20
N TRP A 90 -9.56 -11.85 5.14
CA TRP A 90 -9.13 -13.17 4.70
C TRP A 90 -8.26 -13.86 5.76
N VAL A 91 -7.30 -13.14 6.33
CA VAL A 91 -6.45 -13.62 7.42
C VAL A 91 -7.25 -13.82 8.70
N ALA A 92 -8.10 -12.86 9.06
CA ALA A 92 -8.90 -12.92 10.28
C ALA A 92 -9.95 -14.04 10.28
N ALA A 93 -10.48 -14.40 9.10
CA ALA A 93 -11.40 -15.52 8.93
C ALA A 93 -10.72 -16.90 8.92
N GLY A 94 -9.38 -16.96 9.00
CA GLY A 94 -8.64 -18.21 9.05
C GLY A 94 -8.49 -18.91 7.69
N PHE A 95 -8.76 -18.22 6.57
CA PHE A 95 -8.52 -18.78 5.23
C PHE A 95 -7.03 -18.92 4.89
N VAL A 96 -6.14 -18.35 5.72
CA VAL A 96 -4.69 -18.53 5.66
C VAL A 96 -4.19 -18.83 7.06
N GLU A 97 -3.53 -19.97 7.22
CA GLU A 97 -2.87 -20.32 8.47
C GLU A 97 -1.49 -19.62 8.56
N PRO A 98 -1.29 -18.71 9.53
CA PRO A 98 -0.02 -18.01 9.67
C PRO A 98 1.04 -18.96 10.22
N GLN A 99 2.20 -19.03 9.57
CA GLN A 99 3.30 -19.88 10.03
C GLN A 99 3.98 -19.36 11.32
N SER A 100 3.67 -18.13 11.76
CA SER A 100 4.13 -17.58 13.04
C SER A 100 3.21 -16.47 13.54
N ALA A 101 3.21 -16.23 14.86
CA ALA A 101 2.51 -15.10 15.47
C ALA A 101 3.01 -13.75 14.93
N VAL A 102 4.32 -13.65 14.63
CA VAL A 102 4.91 -12.44 14.03
C VAL A 102 4.32 -12.19 12.64
N ALA A 103 4.18 -13.21 11.81
CA ALA A 103 3.57 -13.06 10.49
C ALA A 103 2.08 -12.67 10.57
N LEU A 104 1.34 -13.28 11.50
CA LEU A 104 -0.05 -12.91 11.77
C LEU A 104 -0.18 -11.43 12.16
N VAL A 105 0.51 -11.01 13.22
CA VAL A 105 0.41 -9.63 13.73
C VAL A 105 0.89 -8.63 12.69
N THR A 106 2.01 -8.89 12.03
CA THR A 106 2.57 -7.97 11.02
C THR A 106 1.61 -7.80 9.84
N SER A 107 1.05 -8.89 9.33
CA SER A 107 0.10 -8.83 8.21
C SER A 107 -1.18 -8.08 8.57
N LEU A 108 -1.77 -8.37 9.73
CA LEU A 108 -2.98 -7.70 10.19
C LEU A 108 -2.74 -6.21 10.41
N VAL A 109 -1.67 -5.84 11.11
CA VAL A 109 -1.37 -4.44 11.42
C VAL A 109 -1.08 -3.66 10.15
N VAL A 110 -0.20 -4.15 9.27
CA VAL A 110 0.20 -3.42 8.06
C VAL A 110 -0.97 -3.25 7.11
N ASN A 111 -1.73 -4.32 6.83
CA ASN A 111 -2.88 -4.22 5.93
C ASN A 111 -4.00 -3.35 6.52
N SER A 112 -4.23 -3.40 7.84
CA SER A 112 -5.21 -2.52 8.50
C SER A 112 -4.81 -1.05 8.39
N VAL A 113 -3.54 -0.73 8.67
CA VAL A 113 -3.01 0.63 8.56
C VAL A 113 -3.13 1.14 7.12
N LEU A 114 -2.74 0.33 6.13
CA LEU A 114 -2.86 0.70 4.73
C LEU A 114 -4.33 0.91 4.33
N SER A 115 -5.22 0.00 4.71
CA SER A 115 -6.65 0.12 4.43
C SER A 115 -7.23 1.44 4.95
N VAL A 116 -7.00 1.73 6.24
CA VAL A 116 -7.47 2.97 6.88
C VAL A 116 -6.86 4.20 6.20
N ALA A 117 -5.56 4.18 5.88
CA ALA A 117 -4.90 5.31 5.24
C ALA A 117 -5.46 5.61 3.84
N TYR A 118 -5.72 4.57 3.04
CA TYR A 118 -6.33 4.71 1.72
C TYR A 118 -7.79 5.19 1.80
N PHE A 119 -8.59 4.64 2.72
CA PHE A 119 -9.96 5.11 2.95
C PHE A 119 -10.01 6.55 3.45
N HIS A 120 -9.17 6.92 4.42
CA HIS A 120 -9.09 8.28 4.94
C HIS A 120 -8.69 9.28 3.86
N SER A 121 -7.72 8.92 3.01
CA SER A 121 -7.34 9.69 1.82
C SER A 121 -8.54 9.89 0.89
N SER A 122 -9.24 8.82 0.52
CA SER A 122 -10.37 8.88 -0.40
C SER A 122 -11.55 9.67 0.14
N LEU A 123 -11.89 9.51 1.43
CA LEU A 123 -12.96 10.26 2.07
C LEU A 123 -12.70 11.77 2.03
N ARG A 124 -11.46 12.18 2.33
CA ARG A 124 -11.08 13.60 2.24
C ARG A 124 -11.15 14.13 0.80
N LEU A 125 -10.67 13.35 -0.18
CA LEU A 125 -10.76 13.75 -1.59
C LEU A 125 -12.21 13.86 -2.08
N SER A 126 -13.07 12.90 -1.75
CA SER A 126 -14.49 12.94 -2.09
C SER A 126 -15.24 14.09 -1.41
N ARG A 127 -14.87 14.45 -0.18
CA ARG A 127 -15.43 15.61 0.53
C ARG A 127 -15.02 16.92 -0.15
N ASN A 128 -13.75 17.06 -0.51
CA ASN A 128 -13.23 18.26 -1.17
C ASN A 128 -13.82 18.41 -2.58
N ALA A 129 -13.95 17.32 -3.33
CA ALA A 129 -14.58 17.34 -4.66
C ALA A 129 -16.05 17.76 -4.58
N ARG A 130 -16.82 17.25 -3.61
CA ARG A 130 -18.21 17.67 -3.39
C ARG A 130 -18.34 19.15 -3.02
N LYS A 131 -17.46 19.66 -2.16
CA LYS A 131 -17.44 21.09 -1.79
C LYS A 131 -17.13 22.01 -2.96
N ALA A 132 -16.36 21.56 -3.96
CA ALA A 132 -16.02 22.37 -5.13
C ALA A 132 -17.13 22.38 -6.20
N ALA A 133 -18.11 21.48 -6.10
CA ALA A 133 -19.23 21.36 -7.03
C ALA A 133 -20.53 22.02 -6.51
N ALA A 134 -20.52 22.49 -5.25
CA ALA A 134 -21.60 23.22 -4.60
C ALA A 134 -21.27 24.71 -4.62
#